data_AF-A0A078ABV3-F1
#
_entry.id   AF-A0A078ABV3-F1
#
_cell.length_a   1.000
_cell.length_b   1.000
_cell.length_c   1.000
_cell.angle_alpha   90.00
_cell.angle_beta   90.00
_cell.angle_gamma   90.00
#
_symmetry.space_group_name_H-M   'P 1'
#
loop_
_entity.id
_entity.type
_entity.pdbx_description
1 polymer ?
#
loop_
_entity_poly.entity_id
_entity_poly.type
_entity_poly.pdbx_seq_one_letter_code
_entity_poly.pdbx_strand_id
1 'polypeptide(L)'
;MQNYIQTGVDQNGFLVYHPSQQSNNKFRLKESEPTQQHKIVPSLLLPQQNKKNYGSWFSKFFIIDDGVISLSLKDLTLILSFGISITLILMCVVACSEKEFVCTSKDFPMVSDVIALPMYDRTFIILTAIMMFGVQQVNIRAFYKKLYGIVSDQYNDFLIILGGLSCIALPLIGVFDEHQWGPVHGTCAFIFFGGFGFYCILLGRALYQNKDKFPASQQRSIKLMMNNTWGLLIFLVAFLISIALVKSSVPTPFIEWATVLYFVNFFAIASFTNDFYDSVHEDGKLIPKQD
;
A
#
# COMPACT_ATOMS: atom_id res chain seq x y z
N MET A 1 -21.48 -18.54 4.30
CA MET A 1 -20.52 -19.25 5.16
C MET A 1 -20.00 -20.46 4.39
N GLN A 2 -18.84 -20.34 3.76
CA GLN A 2 -18.12 -21.47 3.16
C GLN A 2 -17.01 -21.85 4.13
N ASN A 3 -17.01 -23.10 4.58
CA ASN A 3 -15.96 -23.65 5.43
C ASN A 3 -14.77 -24.03 4.54
N TYR A 4 -13.73 -23.18 4.50
CA TYR A 4 -12.47 -23.53 3.87
C TYR A 4 -11.69 -24.45 4.82
N ILE A 5 -11.52 -25.72 4.43
CA ILE A 5 -10.65 -26.68 5.14
C ILE A 5 -9.68 -27.28 4.13
N GLN A 6 -8.51 -26.66 4.03
CA GLN A 6 -7.16 -27.26 3.93
C GLN A 6 -6.21 -26.21 3.39
N THR A 7 -5.26 -25.79 4.23
CA THR A 7 -4.06 -25.08 3.83
C THR A 7 -3.08 -26.10 3.27
N GLY A 8 -2.92 -26.14 1.95
CA GLY A 8 -1.77 -26.79 1.33
C GLY A 8 -0.60 -25.82 1.31
N VAL A 9 0.61 -26.31 1.55
CA VAL A 9 1.83 -25.58 1.22
C VAL A 9 2.31 -26.16 -0.11
N ASP A 10 2.44 -25.34 -1.15
CA ASP A 10 2.93 -25.82 -2.44
C ASP A 10 4.41 -26.20 -2.38
N GLN A 11 4.93 -26.72 -3.50
CA GLN A 11 6.32 -27.17 -3.62
C GLN A 11 7.34 -26.04 -3.40
N ASN A 12 6.91 -24.79 -3.39
CA ASN A 12 7.73 -23.61 -3.19
C ASN A 12 7.51 -22.93 -1.82
N GLY A 13 6.74 -23.55 -0.92
CA GLY A 13 6.52 -23.01 0.42
C GLY A 13 5.34 -22.04 0.54
N PHE A 14 4.49 -21.89 -0.47
CA PHE A 14 3.36 -20.96 -0.44
C PHE A 14 2.07 -21.60 0.07
N LEU A 15 1.32 -20.86 0.88
CA LEU A 15 -0.04 -21.23 1.28
C LEU A 15 -0.98 -21.14 0.07
N VAL A 16 -1.41 -22.29 -0.42
CA VAL A 16 -2.41 -22.42 -1.48
C VAL A 16 -3.76 -22.73 -0.85
N TYR A 17 -4.73 -21.87 -1.14
CA TYR A 17 -6.12 -22.06 -0.75
C TYR A 17 -6.84 -22.80 -1.86
N HIS A 18 -7.27 -24.03 -1.59
CA HIS A 18 -8.21 -24.72 -2.46
C HIS A 18 -9.64 -24.32 -2.05
N PRO A 19 -10.51 -23.92 -3.00
CA PRO A 19 -11.92 -23.81 -2.69
C PRO A 19 -12.39 -25.18 -2.22
N SER A 20 -13.08 -25.23 -1.07
CA SER A 20 -13.66 -26.49 -0.60
C SER A 20 -14.58 -27.00 -1.70
N GLN A 21 -14.20 -28.09 -2.37
CA GLN A 21 -15.18 -28.82 -3.17
C GLN A 21 -16.23 -29.29 -2.17
N GLN A 22 -17.35 -28.57 -2.09
CA GLN A 22 -18.53 -29.06 -1.40
C GLN A 22 -18.91 -30.36 -2.09
N SER A 23 -18.59 -31.47 -1.41
CA SER A 23 -19.06 -32.80 -1.73
C SER A 23 -20.60 -32.78 -1.71
N ASN A 24 -21.20 -32.48 -2.86
CA ASN A 24 -22.59 -32.82 -3.15
C ASN A 24 -22.64 -34.31 -3.53
N ASN A 25 -22.23 -35.19 -2.61
CA ASN A 25 -22.46 -36.63 -2.71
C ASN A 25 -23.43 -37.06 -1.61
N LYS A 26 -24.71 -36.75 -1.83
CA LYS A 26 -25.82 -37.55 -1.31
C LYS A 26 -26.49 -38.22 -2.51
N PHE A 27 -26.59 -39.55 -2.45
CA PHE A 27 -27.17 -40.50 -3.40
C PHE A 27 -26.30 -41.02 -4.56
N ARG A 28 -25.59 -42.13 -4.31
CA ARG A 28 -25.97 -43.48 -4.82
C ARG A 28 -25.00 -44.55 -4.32
N LEU A 29 -25.55 -45.54 -3.59
CA LEU A 29 -24.94 -46.86 -3.39
C LEU A 29 -25.30 -47.75 -4.58
N LYS A 30 -24.29 -48.36 -5.22
CA LYS A 30 -24.28 -49.74 -5.77
C LYS A 30 -22.94 -49.96 -6.52
N GLU A 31 -22.06 -50.79 -5.97
CA GLU A 31 -21.79 -52.19 -6.38
C GLU A 31 -20.51 -52.29 -7.23
N SER A 32 -19.44 -52.74 -6.54
CA SER A 32 -18.42 -53.74 -6.90
C SER A 32 -17.72 -53.78 -8.28
N GLU A 33 -16.38 -53.89 -8.17
CA GLU A 33 -15.33 -54.44 -9.08
C GLU A 33 -14.65 -53.52 -10.14
N PRO A 34 -13.42 -53.84 -10.57
CA PRO A 34 -12.21 -54.13 -9.78
C PRO A 34 -11.02 -53.23 -10.16
N THR A 35 -10.07 -53.15 -9.23
CA THR A 35 -8.63 -52.86 -9.37
C THR A 35 -8.16 -52.29 -10.73
N GLN A 36 -8.13 -50.96 -10.85
CA GLN A 36 -7.27 -50.29 -11.83
C GLN A 36 -5.92 -50.00 -11.21
N GLN A 37 -4.89 -50.65 -11.77
CA GLN A 37 -3.49 -50.35 -11.52
C GLN A 37 -3.25 -48.85 -11.76
N HIS A 38 -2.78 -48.16 -10.72
CA HIS A 38 -2.23 -46.81 -10.83
C HIS A 38 -1.03 -46.88 -11.78
N LYS A 39 -1.27 -46.53 -13.04
CA LYS A 39 -0.24 -46.15 -14.00
C LYS A 39 0.42 -44.91 -13.41
N ILE A 40 1.66 -45.06 -12.93
CA ILE A 40 2.53 -43.96 -12.55
C ILE A 40 2.67 -43.11 -13.81
N VAL A 41 1.90 -42.02 -13.89
CA VAL A 41 2.10 -40.99 -14.90
C VAL A 41 3.46 -40.38 -14.59
N PRO A 42 4.44 -40.45 -15.51
CA PRO A 42 5.69 -39.73 -15.32
C PRO A 42 5.32 -38.27 -15.11
N SER A 43 5.70 -37.73 -13.95
CA SER A 43 5.71 -36.30 -13.70
C SER A 43 6.36 -35.64 -14.91
N LEU A 44 5.54 -34.97 -15.73
CA LEU A 44 6.01 -34.17 -16.84
C LEU A 44 6.98 -33.18 -16.21
N LEU A 45 8.28 -33.41 -16.44
CA LEU A 45 9.33 -32.47 -16.11
C LEU A 45 8.95 -31.18 -16.83
N LEU A 46 8.31 -30.26 -16.10
CA LEU A 46 8.20 -28.87 -16.52
C LEU A 46 9.62 -28.47 -16.89
N PRO A 47 9.85 -28.00 -18.14
CA PRO A 47 11.18 -27.62 -18.55
C PRO A 47 11.67 -26.60 -17.53
N GLN A 48 12.77 -26.93 -16.85
CA GLN A 48 13.54 -25.95 -16.11
C GLN A 48 13.86 -24.86 -17.13
N GLN A 49 13.06 -23.79 -17.12
CA GLN A 49 13.34 -22.61 -17.89
C GLN A 49 14.69 -22.14 -17.36
N ASN A 50 15.73 -22.38 -18.17
CA ASN A 50 17.01 -21.74 -18.03
C ASN A 50 16.74 -20.24 -18.00
N LYS A 51 16.62 -19.68 -16.78
CA LYS A 51 16.56 -18.24 -16.52
C LYS A 51 17.87 -17.69 -17.06
N LYS A 52 17.89 -17.34 -18.35
CA LYS A 52 18.97 -16.58 -18.95
C LYS A 52 19.00 -15.27 -18.17
N ASN A 53 20.07 -15.08 -17.39
CA ASN A 53 20.34 -13.86 -16.64
C ASN A 53 20.60 -12.72 -17.63
N TYR A 54 19.53 -12.15 -18.19
CA TYR A 54 19.59 -10.87 -18.86
C TYR A 54 19.72 -9.81 -17.78
N GLY A 55 20.94 -9.31 -17.59
CA GLY A 55 21.32 -8.26 -16.63
C GLY A 55 20.78 -6.88 -16.99
N SER A 56 19.50 -6.76 -17.38
CA SER A 56 18.85 -5.47 -17.49
C SER A 56 18.61 -4.91 -16.08
N TRP A 57 18.90 -3.64 -15.86
CA TRP A 57 18.57 -2.96 -14.61
C TRP A 57 17.07 -3.04 -14.28
N PHE A 58 16.23 -3.17 -15.32
CA PHE A 58 14.78 -3.34 -15.21
C PHE A 58 14.31 -4.79 -15.01
N SER A 59 15.19 -5.80 -15.08
CA SER A 59 14.77 -7.21 -14.91
C SER A 59 14.29 -7.54 -13.50
N LYS A 60 14.57 -6.66 -12.52
CA LYS A 60 14.02 -6.73 -11.16
C LYS A 60 12.69 -5.99 -11.02
N PHE A 61 12.43 -5.03 -11.92
CA PHE A 61 11.26 -4.14 -11.86
C PHE A 61 10.00 -4.80 -12.42
N PHE A 62 10.15 -5.65 -13.43
CA PHE A 62 9.02 -6.37 -14.01
C PHE A 62 9.37 -7.82 -14.35
N ILE A 63 8.37 -8.69 -14.23
CA ILE A 63 8.42 -10.08 -14.67
C ILE A 63 7.38 -10.21 -15.79
N ILE A 64 7.77 -10.84 -16.90
CA ILE A 64 6.82 -11.23 -17.95
C ILE A 64 6.60 -12.73 -17.79
N ASP A 65 5.38 -13.12 -17.42
CA ASP A 65 4.99 -14.52 -17.33
C ASP A 65 3.67 -14.71 -18.07
N ASP A 66 3.62 -15.68 -18.98
CA ASP A 66 2.45 -15.99 -19.83
C ASP A 66 1.82 -14.76 -20.53
N GLY A 67 2.64 -13.79 -20.96
CA GLY A 67 2.18 -12.57 -21.63
C GLY A 67 1.63 -11.49 -20.69
N VAL A 68 1.63 -11.72 -19.37
CA VAL A 68 1.27 -10.74 -18.33
C VAL A 68 2.53 -10.06 -17.83
N ILE A 69 2.53 -8.71 -17.86
CA ILE A 69 3.58 -7.90 -17.25
C ILE A 69 3.22 -7.68 -15.77
N SER A 70 4.05 -8.20 -14.89
CA SER A 70 3.92 -8.05 -13.44
C SER A 70 4.95 -7.06 -12.93
N LEU A 71 4.53 -5.96 -12.30
CA LEU A 71 5.43 -4.94 -11.78
C LEU A 71 5.72 -5.19 -10.29
N SER A 72 6.96 -4.98 -9.87
CA SER A 72 7.34 -5.04 -8.46
C SER A 72 6.60 -3.94 -7.70
N LEU A 73 5.63 -4.31 -6.86
CA LEU A 73 4.82 -3.35 -6.10
C LEU A 73 5.70 -2.52 -5.18
N LYS A 74 6.75 -3.14 -4.64
CA LYS A 74 7.76 -2.45 -3.82
C LYS A 74 8.46 -1.35 -4.61
N ASP A 75 9.02 -1.67 -5.77
CA ASP A 75 9.80 -0.71 -6.53
C ASP A 75 8.91 0.41 -7.09
N LEU A 76 7.70 0.06 -7.56
CA LEU A 76 6.68 1.03 -7.96
C LEU A 76 6.35 2.00 -6.81
N THR A 77 6.08 1.46 -5.62
CA THR A 77 5.76 2.25 -4.43
C THR A 77 6.90 3.19 -4.06
N LEU A 78 8.15 2.72 -4.07
CA LEU A 78 9.33 3.53 -3.75
C LEU A 78 9.51 4.67 -4.77
N ILE A 79 9.49 4.36 -6.07
CA ILE A 79 9.70 5.34 -7.14
C ILE A 79 8.62 6.42 -7.09
N LEU A 80 7.34 6.03 -6.98
CA LEU A 80 6.24 6.98 -6.97
C LEU A 80 6.25 7.84 -5.69
N SER A 81 6.45 7.24 -4.52
CA SER A 81 6.47 8.00 -3.24
C SER A 81 7.62 9.00 -3.20
N PHE A 82 8.83 8.60 -3.63
CA PHE A 82 9.97 9.50 -3.71
C PHE A 82 9.77 10.57 -4.79
N GLY A 83 9.23 10.20 -5.96
CA GLY A 83 8.89 11.14 -7.01
C GLY A 83 7.98 12.25 -6.51
N ILE A 84 6.86 11.89 -5.85
CA ILE A 84 5.92 12.86 -5.27
C ILE A 84 6.61 13.76 -4.24
N SER A 85 7.44 13.18 -3.37
CA SER A 85 8.16 13.93 -2.33
C SER A 85 9.12 14.95 -2.93
N ILE A 86 9.89 14.54 -3.95
CA ILE A 86 10.80 15.43 -4.68
C ILE A 86 10.00 16.54 -5.35
N THR A 87 8.89 16.22 -6.02
CA THR A 87 8.07 17.24 -6.68
C THR A 87 7.50 18.24 -5.69
N LEU A 88 6.99 17.81 -4.53
CA LEU A 88 6.51 18.72 -3.48
C LEU A 88 7.62 19.65 -2.96
N ILE A 89 8.82 19.12 -2.71
CA ILE A 89 9.97 19.92 -2.29
C ILE A 89 10.37 20.92 -3.38
N LEU A 90 10.38 20.50 -4.65
CA LEU A 90 10.69 21.39 -5.77
C LEU A 90 9.66 22.51 -5.92
N MET A 91 8.36 22.22 -5.72
CA MET A 91 7.32 23.24 -5.72
C MET A 91 7.59 24.31 -4.65
N CYS A 92 7.96 23.89 -3.43
CA CYS A 92 8.35 24.84 -2.37
C CYS A 92 9.59 25.66 -2.75
N VAL A 93 10.64 25.02 -3.26
CA VAL A 93 11.88 25.70 -3.65
C VAL A 93 11.61 26.74 -4.74
N VAL A 94 10.82 26.39 -5.75
CA VAL A 94 10.47 27.31 -6.83
C VAL A 94 9.59 28.46 -6.32
N ALA A 95 8.59 28.17 -5.48
CA ALA A 95 7.75 29.21 -4.87
C ALA A 95 8.58 30.24 -4.07
N CYS A 96 9.58 29.75 -3.32
CA CYS A 96 10.51 30.60 -2.60
C CYS A 96 11.40 31.42 -3.54
N SER A 97 11.91 30.83 -4.63
CA SER A 97 12.81 31.53 -5.56
C SER A 97 12.10 32.60 -6.38
N GLU A 98 10.84 32.35 -6.75
CA GLU A 98 9.98 33.30 -7.48
C GLU A 98 9.39 34.39 -6.55
N LYS A 99 9.69 34.33 -5.25
CA LYS A 99 9.23 35.27 -4.22
C LYS A 99 7.71 35.29 -4.01
N GLU A 100 7.03 34.19 -4.32
CA GLU A 100 5.62 33.97 -3.94
C GLU A 100 5.49 33.90 -2.41
N PHE A 101 6.52 33.36 -1.74
CA PHE A 101 6.61 33.30 -0.28
C PHE A 101 7.97 33.78 0.23
N VAL A 102 7.98 34.35 1.43
CA VAL A 102 9.21 34.65 2.17
C VAL A 102 9.66 33.36 2.88
N CYS A 103 10.79 32.80 2.47
CA CYS A 103 11.33 31.56 3.03
C CYS A 103 12.58 31.85 3.86
N THR A 104 12.38 32.11 5.14
CA THR A 104 13.42 32.33 6.16
C THR A 104 13.26 31.32 7.30
N SER A 105 14.15 31.36 8.29
CA SER A 105 14.02 30.51 9.48
C SER A 105 12.85 30.90 10.39
N LYS A 106 12.25 32.08 10.19
CA LYS A 106 11.13 32.61 11.00
C LYS A 106 9.80 32.56 10.25
N ASP A 107 9.85 32.75 8.94
CA ASP A 107 8.70 32.74 8.04
C ASP A 107 8.93 31.65 7.00
N PHE A 108 8.10 30.61 7.00
CA PHE A 108 8.19 29.51 6.04
C PHE A 108 6.76 29.11 5.66
N PRO A 109 6.45 28.89 4.36
CA PRO A 109 5.09 28.60 3.95
C PRO A 109 4.68 27.18 4.37
N MET A 110 3.40 27.02 4.71
CA MET A 110 2.79 25.71 4.91
C MET A 110 2.73 24.94 3.58
N VAL A 111 2.58 23.62 3.64
CA VAL A 111 2.39 22.83 2.40
C VAL A 111 1.11 23.27 1.72
N SER A 112 0.04 23.43 2.50
CA SER A 112 -1.26 23.96 2.10
C SER A 112 -1.14 25.29 1.34
N ASP A 113 -0.37 26.24 1.85
CA ASP A 113 -0.13 27.54 1.18
C ASP A 113 0.51 27.35 -0.21
N VAL A 114 1.53 26.50 -0.32
CA VAL A 114 2.23 26.28 -1.60
C VAL A 114 1.32 25.58 -2.60
N ILE A 115 0.58 24.54 -2.20
CA ILE A 115 -0.29 23.79 -3.12
C ILE A 115 -1.52 24.60 -3.56
N ALA A 116 -1.89 25.66 -2.84
CA ALA A 116 -2.99 26.54 -3.23
C ALA A 116 -2.65 27.46 -4.41
N LEU A 117 -1.38 27.53 -4.85
CA LEU A 117 -1.01 28.35 -6.01
C LEU A 117 -1.56 27.75 -7.33
N PRO A 118 -2.03 28.56 -8.31
CA PRO A 118 -2.82 28.10 -9.47
C PRO A 118 -2.19 27.11 -10.48
N MET A 119 -0.90 26.83 -10.37
CA MET A 119 -0.23 25.78 -11.16
C MET A 119 0.18 24.59 -10.27
N TYR A 120 0.32 24.83 -8.97
CA TYR A 120 0.72 23.85 -7.98
C TYR A 120 -0.48 23.02 -7.51
N ASP A 121 -1.67 23.60 -7.49
CA ASP A 121 -2.95 22.91 -7.28
C ASP A 121 -3.16 21.76 -8.29
N ARG A 122 -2.99 22.05 -9.59
CA ARG A 122 -3.13 21.09 -10.70
C ARG A 122 -2.07 20.01 -10.60
N THR A 123 -0.84 20.42 -10.29
CA THR A 123 0.27 19.48 -10.09
C THR A 123 -0.04 18.55 -8.91
N PHE A 124 -0.52 19.09 -7.79
CA PHE A 124 -0.90 18.34 -6.61
C PHE A 124 -2.04 17.35 -6.87
N ILE A 125 -3.07 17.74 -7.63
CA ILE A 125 -4.15 16.84 -8.06
C ILE A 125 -3.61 15.66 -8.87
N ILE A 126 -2.68 15.90 -9.81
CA ILE A 126 -2.08 14.84 -10.61
C ILE A 126 -1.23 13.91 -9.72
N LEU A 127 -0.41 14.47 -8.83
CA LEU A 127 0.43 13.70 -7.91
C LEU A 127 -0.40 12.85 -6.95
N THR A 128 -1.48 13.40 -6.40
CA THR A 128 -2.39 12.69 -5.49
C THR A 128 -3.19 11.60 -6.19
N ALA A 129 -3.58 11.80 -7.45
CA ALA A 129 -4.18 10.74 -8.28
C ALA A 129 -3.20 9.59 -8.55
N ILE A 130 -1.94 9.91 -8.87
CA ILE A 130 -0.87 8.91 -9.03
C ILE A 130 -0.63 8.17 -7.71
N MET A 131 -0.58 8.88 -6.58
CA MET A 131 -0.44 8.29 -5.25
C MET A 131 -1.60 7.35 -4.94
N MET A 132 -2.83 7.76 -5.21
CA MET A 132 -4.03 6.97 -4.95
C MET A 132 -3.99 5.65 -5.74
N PHE A 133 -3.87 5.72 -7.06
CA PHE A 133 -3.96 4.54 -7.95
C PHE A 133 -2.68 3.69 -7.90
N GLY A 134 -1.51 4.33 -8.00
CA GLY A 134 -0.22 3.66 -8.16
C GLY A 134 0.44 3.22 -6.87
N VAL A 135 0.02 3.76 -5.71
CA VAL A 135 0.62 3.43 -4.42
C VAL A 135 -0.41 2.95 -3.40
N GLN A 136 -1.39 3.79 -3.03
CA GLN A 136 -2.26 3.48 -1.89
C GLN A 136 -3.18 2.29 -2.19
N GLN A 137 -3.94 2.34 -3.29
CA GLN A 137 -4.93 1.31 -3.60
C GLN A 137 -4.29 -0.06 -3.82
N VAL A 138 -3.18 -0.12 -4.55
CA VAL A 138 -2.43 -1.38 -4.78
C VAL A 138 -1.86 -1.95 -3.49
N ASN A 139 -1.29 -1.13 -2.60
CA ASN A 139 -0.77 -1.61 -1.32
C ASN A 139 -1.90 -2.03 -0.36
N ILE A 140 -3.01 -1.30 -0.31
CA ILE A 140 -4.17 -1.67 0.52
C ILE A 140 -4.68 -3.07 0.13
N ARG A 141 -4.83 -3.33 -1.19
CA ARG A 141 -5.22 -4.66 -1.68
C ARG A 141 -4.20 -5.75 -1.35
N ALA A 142 -2.91 -5.43 -1.50
CA ALA A 142 -1.83 -6.36 -1.15
C ALA A 142 -1.83 -6.71 0.35
N PHE A 143 -2.03 -5.73 1.23
CA PHE A 143 -2.11 -5.96 2.67
C PHE A 143 -3.40 -6.69 3.08
N TYR A 144 -4.52 -6.43 2.41
CA TYR A 144 -5.73 -7.23 2.59
C TYR A 144 -5.47 -8.71 2.28
N LYS A 145 -4.84 -9.01 1.14
CA LYS A 145 -4.45 -10.40 0.80
C LYS A 145 -3.46 -10.97 1.81
N LYS A 146 -2.50 -10.17 2.28
CA LYS A 146 -1.49 -10.57 3.26
C LYS A 146 -2.09 -10.98 4.62
N LEU A 147 -3.15 -10.31 5.03
CA LEU A 147 -3.81 -10.56 6.32
C LEU A 147 -4.92 -11.61 6.24
N TYR A 148 -5.27 -12.06 5.03
CA TYR A 148 -6.32 -13.06 4.82
C TYR A 148 -6.01 -14.38 5.54
N GLY A 149 -6.95 -14.88 6.35
CA GLY A 149 -6.78 -16.08 7.19
C GLY A 149 -5.85 -15.89 8.40
N ILE A 150 -5.20 -14.73 8.56
CA ILE A 150 -4.34 -14.41 9.70
C ILE A 150 -5.12 -13.66 10.78
N VAL A 151 -5.96 -12.71 10.35
CA VAL A 151 -6.91 -11.95 11.19
C VAL A 151 -8.34 -12.31 10.79
N SER A 152 -9.33 -11.92 11.60
CA SER A 152 -10.74 -12.12 11.25
C SER A 152 -11.13 -11.33 10.00
N ASP A 153 -11.95 -11.92 9.13
CA ASP A 153 -12.42 -11.29 7.89
C ASP A 153 -13.03 -9.91 8.12
N GLN A 154 -13.89 -9.78 9.14
CA GLN A 154 -14.52 -8.49 9.51
C GLN A 154 -13.50 -7.38 9.79
N TYR A 155 -12.38 -7.72 10.43
CA TYR A 155 -11.32 -6.74 10.72
C TYR A 155 -10.54 -6.37 9.45
N ASN A 156 -10.30 -7.33 8.57
CA ASN A 156 -9.64 -7.09 7.29
C ASN A 156 -10.52 -6.25 6.34
N ASP A 157 -11.82 -6.53 6.31
CA ASP A 157 -12.82 -5.74 5.59
C ASP A 157 -12.91 -4.32 6.14
N PHE A 158 -12.85 -4.16 7.46
CA PHE A 158 -12.81 -2.83 8.07
C PHE A 158 -11.57 -2.05 7.63
N LEU A 159 -10.39 -2.68 7.60
CA LEU A 159 -9.16 -2.05 7.10
C LEU A 159 -9.26 -1.64 5.63
N ILE A 160 -9.80 -2.49 4.75
CA ILE A 160 -9.91 -2.16 3.32
C ILE A 160 -10.88 -1.00 3.09
N ILE A 161 -11.99 -0.94 3.84
CA ILE A 161 -12.94 0.18 3.77
C ILE A 161 -12.29 1.47 4.24
N LEU A 162 -11.60 1.44 5.39
CA LEU A 162 -10.91 2.60 5.96
C LEU A 162 -9.83 3.14 5.00
N GLY A 163 -9.00 2.24 4.45
CA GLY A 163 -8.01 2.59 3.43
C GLY A 163 -8.67 3.13 2.15
N GLY A 164 -9.75 2.51 1.68
CA GLY A 164 -10.48 2.93 0.48
C GLY A 164 -11.09 4.33 0.60
N LEU A 165 -11.66 4.68 1.76
CA LEU A 165 -12.14 6.03 2.03
C LEU A 165 -11.01 7.06 1.95
N SER A 166 -9.83 6.72 2.49
CA SER A 166 -8.67 7.61 2.40
C SER A 166 -8.17 7.79 0.97
N CYS A 167 -8.21 6.73 0.14
CA CYS A 167 -7.87 6.82 -1.27
C CYS A 167 -8.75 7.83 -2.00
N ILE A 168 -10.07 7.80 -1.77
CA ILE A 168 -11.02 8.73 -2.40
C ILE A 168 -10.79 10.15 -1.89
N ALA A 169 -10.56 10.31 -0.58
CA ALA A 169 -10.42 11.63 0.03
C ALA A 169 -9.16 12.39 -0.45
N LEU A 170 -8.02 11.69 -0.65
CA LEU A 170 -6.75 12.31 -1.00
C LEU A 170 -6.80 13.25 -2.23
N PRO A 171 -7.22 12.80 -3.44
CA PRO A 171 -7.29 13.68 -4.60
C PRO A 171 -8.36 14.76 -4.45
N LEU A 172 -9.43 14.50 -3.68
CA LEU A 172 -10.49 15.48 -3.44
C LEU A 172 -10.00 16.68 -2.63
N ILE A 173 -8.95 16.52 -1.80
CA ILE A 173 -8.29 17.65 -1.13
C ILE A 173 -7.78 18.67 -2.16
N GLY A 174 -7.15 18.20 -3.25
CA GLY A 174 -6.66 19.08 -4.31
C GLY A 174 -7.79 19.66 -5.18
N VAL A 175 -8.84 18.88 -5.44
CA VAL A 175 -9.98 19.32 -6.26
C VAL A 175 -10.80 20.41 -5.57
N PHE A 176 -11.05 20.27 -4.28
CA PHE A 176 -11.76 21.27 -3.50
C PHE A 176 -10.76 22.26 -2.92
N ASP A 177 -10.51 23.33 -3.68
CA ASP A 177 -9.68 24.46 -3.25
C ASP A 177 -10.09 24.99 -1.88
N GLU A 178 -9.12 25.26 -1.01
CA GLU A 178 -9.38 25.67 0.38
C GLU A 178 -10.08 27.04 0.45
N HIS A 179 -9.75 27.97 -0.45
CA HIS A 179 -10.31 29.32 -0.44
C HIS A 179 -11.75 29.36 -0.94
N GLN A 180 -12.11 28.49 -1.89
CA GLN A 180 -13.48 28.42 -2.43
C GLN A 180 -14.38 27.42 -1.68
N TRP A 181 -13.82 26.29 -1.25
CA TRP A 181 -14.56 25.14 -0.72
C TRP A 181 -14.01 24.66 0.64
N GLY A 182 -13.50 25.58 1.46
CA GLY A 182 -12.84 25.29 2.74
C GLY A 182 -13.47 24.19 3.62
N PRO A 183 -14.80 24.19 3.87
CA PRO A 183 -15.43 23.11 4.64
C PRO A 183 -15.31 21.72 4.00
N VAL A 184 -15.43 21.64 2.67
CA VAL A 184 -15.31 20.37 1.92
C VAL A 184 -13.84 19.94 1.87
N HIS A 185 -12.93 20.88 1.62
CA HIS A 185 -11.48 20.67 1.68
C HIS A 185 -11.07 20.10 3.04
N GLY A 186 -11.43 20.78 4.13
CA GLY A 186 -11.12 20.37 5.50
C GLY A 186 -11.72 19.01 5.86
N THR A 187 -12.93 18.72 5.37
CA THR A 187 -13.56 17.39 5.57
C THR A 187 -12.78 16.30 4.83
N CYS A 188 -12.38 16.53 3.58
CA CYS A 188 -11.56 15.58 2.82
C CYS A 188 -10.19 15.38 3.47
N ALA A 189 -9.54 16.46 3.93
CA ALA A 189 -8.28 16.40 4.65
C ALA A 189 -8.42 15.60 5.94
N PHE A 190 -9.48 15.82 6.73
CA PHE A 190 -9.74 15.05 7.94
C PHE A 190 -9.96 13.56 7.66
N ILE A 191 -10.77 13.22 6.64
CA ILE A 191 -11.00 11.83 6.24
C ILE A 191 -9.70 11.18 5.78
N PHE A 192 -8.87 11.89 5.01
CA PHE A 192 -7.58 11.40 4.57
C PHE A 192 -6.61 11.22 5.74
N PHE A 193 -6.21 12.29 6.44
CA PHE A 193 -5.18 12.21 7.48
C PHE A 193 -5.64 11.36 8.67
N GLY A 194 -6.89 11.51 9.09
CA GLY A 194 -7.49 10.72 10.17
C GLY A 194 -7.72 9.27 9.77
N GLY A 195 -8.37 9.03 8.63
CA GLY A 195 -8.69 7.69 8.15
C GLY A 195 -7.45 6.90 7.75
N PHE A 196 -6.56 7.50 6.96
CA PHE A 196 -5.29 6.88 6.57
C PHE A 196 -4.37 6.67 7.77
N GLY A 197 -4.24 7.66 8.65
CA GLY A 197 -3.42 7.53 9.87
C GLY A 197 -3.92 6.38 10.75
N PHE A 198 -5.25 6.27 10.93
CA PHE A 198 -5.85 5.18 11.69
C PHE A 198 -5.66 3.83 10.99
N TYR A 199 -5.80 3.77 9.66
CA TYR A 199 -5.49 2.58 8.86
C TYR A 199 -4.04 2.12 9.08
N CYS A 200 -3.07 3.03 8.97
CA CYS A 200 -1.65 2.75 9.17
C CYS A 200 -1.39 2.13 10.55
N ILE A 201 -1.96 2.71 11.61
CA ILE A 201 -1.81 2.22 12.99
C ILE A 201 -2.40 0.81 13.14
N LEU A 202 -3.63 0.61 12.67
CA LEU A 202 -4.32 -0.68 12.78
C LEU A 202 -3.64 -1.78 11.95
N LEU A 203 -3.18 -1.46 10.75
CA LEU A 203 -2.38 -2.36 9.91
C LEU A 203 -1.06 -2.71 10.59
N GLY A 204 -0.33 -1.71 11.08
CA GLY A 204 0.92 -1.87 11.83
C GLY A 204 0.77 -2.84 13.00
N ARG A 205 -0.26 -2.62 13.81
CA ARG A 205 -0.59 -3.45 14.96
C ARG A 205 -0.97 -4.88 14.54
N ALA A 206 -1.81 -5.04 13.53
CA ALA A 206 -2.24 -6.35 13.05
C ALA A 206 -1.08 -7.21 12.56
N LEU A 207 -0.17 -6.60 11.78
CA LEU A 207 1.05 -7.27 11.30
C LEU A 207 1.99 -7.58 12.46
N TYR A 208 2.20 -6.66 13.42
CA TYR A 208 3.09 -6.88 14.56
C TYR A 208 2.59 -7.99 15.51
N GLN A 209 1.30 -8.00 15.84
CA GLN A 209 0.69 -9.01 16.71
C GLN A 209 0.72 -10.42 16.10
N ASN A 210 0.76 -10.50 14.76
CA ASN A 210 0.82 -11.76 14.03
C ASN A 210 2.19 -11.99 13.37
N LYS A 211 3.24 -11.27 13.79
CA LYS A 211 4.57 -11.29 13.13
C LYS A 211 5.14 -12.70 12.97
N ASP A 212 4.84 -13.60 13.92
CA ASP A 212 5.38 -14.96 13.96
C ASP A 212 4.71 -15.89 12.93
N LYS A 213 3.58 -15.46 12.34
CA LYS A 213 2.92 -16.15 11.20
C LYS A 213 3.52 -15.76 9.85
N PHE A 214 4.46 -14.82 9.81
CA PHE A 214 5.13 -14.39 8.59
C PHE A 214 6.57 -14.94 8.51
N PRO A 215 7.14 -15.07 7.30
CA PRO A 215 8.53 -15.47 7.13
C PRO A 215 9.50 -14.63 7.96
N ALA A 216 10.53 -15.28 8.52
CA ALA A 216 11.53 -14.61 9.38
C ALA A 216 12.21 -13.40 8.69
N SER A 217 12.37 -13.46 7.36
CA SER A 217 12.89 -12.36 6.54
C SER A 217 12.05 -11.08 6.64
N GLN A 218 10.74 -11.18 6.84
CA GLN A 218 9.82 -10.03 6.89
C GLN A 218 9.64 -9.46 8.30
N GLN A 219 9.95 -10.23 9.35
CA GLN A 219 9.66 -9.83 10.74
C GLN A 219 10.38 -8.55 11.16
N ARG A 220 11.60 -8.32 10.67
CA ARG A 220 12.33 -7.06 10.92
C ARG A 220 11.60 -5.86 10.30
N SER A 221 11.15 -5.99 9.06
CA SER A 221 10.40 -4.95 8.36
C SER A 221 9.06 -4.68 9.05
N ILE A 222 8.37 -5.70 9.56
CA ILE A 222 7.13 -5.55 10.32
C ILE A 222 7.35 -4.75 11.61
N LYS A 223 8.42 -5.06 12.36
CA LYS A 223 8.80 -4.28 13.56
C LYS A 223 9.08 -2.82 13.20
N LEU A 224 9.81 -2.59 12.11
CA LEU A 224 10.12 -1.24 11.64
C LEU A 224 8.84 -0.49 11.24
N MET A 225 7.91 -1.13 10.54
CA MET A 225 6.63 -0.54 10.18
C MET A 225 5.82 -0.15 11.43
N MET A 226 5.77 -1.01 12.47
CA MET A 226 5.12 -0.68 13.75
C MET A 226 5.78 0.51 14.47
N ASN A 227 7.11 0.64 14.41
CA ASN A 227 7.77 1.82 14.98
C ASN A 227 7.40 3.10 14.20
N ASN A 228 7.22 2.99 12.89
CA ASN A 228 6.83 4.12 12.04
C ASN A 228 5.36 4.55 12.25
N THR A 229 4.45 3.65 12.64
CA THR A 229 3.09 4.08 13.01
C THR A 229 3.06 4.96 14.25
N TRP A 230 3.96 4.73 15.22
CA TRP A 230 4.16 5.64 16.34
C TRP A 230 4.73 6.99 15.90
N GLY A 231 5.70 6.98 14.97
CA GLY A 231 6.22 8.21 14.37
C GLY A 231 5.12 9.05 13.71
N LEU A 232 4.25 8.40 12.93
CA LEU A 232 3.09 9.05 12.30
C LEU A 232 2.17 9.70 13.35
N LEU A 233 1.84 8.98 14.42
CA LEU A 233 1.01 9.50 15.50
C LEU A 233 1.66 10.72 16.18
N ILE A 234 2.98 10.66 16.44
CA ILE A 234 3.73 11.76 17.03
C ILE A 234 3.67 13.01 16.13
N PHE A 235 3.93 12.87 14.83
CA PHE A 235 3.86 14.00 13.90
C PHE A 235 2.45 14.59 13.81
N LEU A 236 1.42 13.75 13.76
CA LEU A 236 0.03 14.21 13.70
C LEU A 236 -0.38 14.95 14.97
N VAL A 237 -0.03 14.43 16.15
CA VAL A 237 -0.28 15.11 17.43
C VAL A 237 0.52 16.41 17.54
N ALA A 238 1.79 16.41 17.13
CA ALA A 238 2.63 17.60 17.11
C ALA A 238 2.05 18.68 16.20
N PHE A 239 1.51 18.30 15.03
CA PHE A 239 0.86 19.21 14.09
C PHE A 239 -0.41 19.83 14.66
N LEU A 240 -1.27 19.02 15.29
CA LEU A 240 -2.50 19.52 15.94
C LEU A 240 -2.18 20.49 17.08
N ILE A 241 -1.16 20.19 17.89
CA ILE A 241 -0.69 21.08 18.95
C ILE A 241 -0.09 22.36 18.36
N SER A 242 0.71 22.27 17.28
CA SER A 242 1.36 23.43 16.69
C SER A 242 0.35 24.39 16.07
N ILE A 243 -0.68 23.88 15.37
CA ILE A 243 -1.80 24.71 14.88
C ILE A 243 -2.52 25.39 16.05
N ALA A 244 -2.81 24.66 17.12
CA ALA A 244 -3.56 25.20 18.26
C ALA A 244 -2.79 26.30 19.03
N LEU A 245 -1.47 26.16 19.18
CA LEU A 245 -0.65 27.05 20.01
C LEU A 245 0.05 28.15 19.20
N VAL A 246 0.58 27.82 18.02
CA VAL A 246 1.52 28.67 17.25
C VAL A 246 0.91 29.14 15.91
N LYS A 247 -0.25 28.59 15.54
CA LYS A 247 -0.97 28.91 14.29
C LYS A 247 -0.06 28.72 13.08
N SER A 248 -0.02 29.68 12.15
CA SER A 248 0.75 29.61 10.90
C SER A 248 2.22 30.03 11.02
N SER A 249 2.72 30.34 12.23
CA SER A 249 4.13 30.70 12.42
C SER A 249 5.02 29.47 12.69
N VAL A 250 6.33 29.60 12.44
CA VAL A 250 7.33 28.56 12.75
C VAL A 250 7.21 28.17 14.24
N PRO A 251 7.11 26.87 14.58
CA PRO A 251 7.50 25.71 13.77
C PRO A 251 6.38 24.99 12.99
N THR A 252 5.13 25.49 13.02
CA THR A 252 3.98 24.78 12.42
C THR A 252 4.19 24.38 10.95
N PRO A 253 4.68 25.26 10.06
CA PRO A 253 4.92 24.90 8.67
C PRO A 253 5.88 23.71 8.51
N PHE A 254 6.98 23.68 9.27
CA PHE A 254 7.93 22.56 9.20
C PHE A 254 7.32 21.25 9.68
N ILE A 255 6.46 21.31 10.70
CA ILE A 255 5.76 20.12 11.21
C ILE A 255 4.75 19.61 10.18
N GLU A 256 4.05 20.52 9.50
CA GLU A 256 3.13 20.16 8.41
C GLU A 256 3.88 19.49 7.25
N TRP A 257 4.98 20.10 6.77
CA TRP A 257 5.84 19.52 5.74
C TRP A 257 6.33 18.13 6.13
N ALA A 258 6.82 17.98 7.37
CA ALA A 258 7.24 16.68 7.88
C ALA A 258 6.08 15.68 7.89
N THR A 259 4.89 16.11 8.32
CA THR A 259 3.69 15.26 8.37
C THR A 259 3.26 14.80 6.96
N VAL A 260 3.12 15.73 6.00
CA VAL A 260 2.72 15.40 4.62
C VAL A 260 3.75 14.47 3.98
N LEU A 261 5.05 14.78 4.08
CA LEU A 261 6.10 13.93 3.53
C LEU A 261 6.12 12.55 4.21
N TYR A 262 5.88 12.47 5.52
CA TYR A 262 5.79 11.20 6.23
C TYR A 262 4.60 10.36 5.74
N PHE A 263 3.44 10.98 5.55
CA PHE A 263 2.23 10.32 5.06
C PHE A 263 2.41 9.78 3.64
N VAL A 264 2.97 10.60 2.73
CA VAL A 264 3.26 10.19 1.34
C VAL A 264 4.25 9.01 1.31
N ASN A 265 5.23 8.97 2.22
CA ASN A 265 6.24 7.92 2.25
C ASN A 265 5.90 6.73 3.17
N PHE A 266 4.72 6.71 3.82
CA PHE A 266 4.37 5.60 4.70
C PHE A 266 4.40 4.26 3.96
N PHE A 267 3.82 4.22 2.75
CA PHE A 267 3.85 3.00 1.94
C PHE A 267 5.23 2.69 1.38
N ALA A 268 6.10 3.67 1.15
CA ALA A 268 7.51 3.42 0.84
C ALA A 268 8.18 2.60 1.97
N ILE A 269 7.90 2.93 3.22
CA ILE A 269 8.39 2.18 4.39
C ILE A 269 7.71 0.81 4.48
N ALA A 270 6.38 0.77 4.33
CA ALA A 270 5.62 -0.48 4.40
C ALA A 270 5.95 -1.45 3.25
N SER A 271 6.43 -0.95 2.11
CA SER A 271 6.77 -1.75 0.94
C SER A 271 7.90 -2.76 1.20
N PHE A 272 8.76 -2.52 2.20
CA PHE A 272 9.77 -3.49 2.65
C PHE A 272 9.18 -4.70 3.38
N THR A 273 7.88 -4.67 3.70
CA THR A 273 7.11 -5.82 4.18
C THR A 273 6.31 -6.47 3.06
N ASN A 274 6.31 -5.92 1.85
CA ASN A 274 5.43 -6.29 0.77
C ASN A 274 6.24 -6.94 -0.37
N ASP A 275 6.11 -8.26 -0.50
CA ASP A 275 6.81 -9.06 -1.53
C ASP A 275 5.89 -9.41 -2.72
N PHE A 276 4.75 -8.73 -2.86
CA PHE A 276 3.82 -8.97 -3.97
C PHE A 276 4.29 -8.24 -5.25
N TYR A 277 4.07 -8.89 -6.39
CA TYR A 277 4.02 -8.19 -7.68
C TYR A 277 2.58 -7.73 -7.94
N ASP A 278 2.44 -6.54 -8.52
CA ASP A 278 1.17 -6.06 -9.05
C ASP A 278 1.01 -6.58 -10.48
N SER A 279 -0.03 -7.38 -10.71
CA SER A 279 -0.32 -8.00 -11.99
C SER A 279 -1.80 -8.35 -12.13
N VAL A 280 -2.30 -8.26 -13.36
CA VAL A 280 -3.63 -8.72 -13.73
C VAL A 280 -3.49 -10.10 -14.36
N HIS A 281 -3.39 -11.14 -13.52
CA HIS A 281 -3.57 -12.51 -14.01
C HIS A 281 -5.06 -12.77 -14.24
N GLU A 282 -5.41 -13.55 -15.26
CA GLU A 282 -6.80 -13.96 -15.54
C GLU A 282 -7.46 -14.64 -14.33
N ASP A 283 -6.67 -15.21 -13.41
CA ASP A 283 -7.14 -15.86 -12.17
C ASP A 283 -7.19 -14.95 -10.93
N GLY A 284 -6.83 -13.67 -11.06
CA GLY A 284 -6.83 -12.68 -9.98
C GLY A 284 -5.79 -12.91 -8.88
N LYS A 285 -4.81 -13.80 -9.07
CA LYS A 285 -3.77 -14.06 -8.06
C LYS A 285 -2.56 -13.15 -8.23
N LEU A 286 -2.30 -12.30 -7.23
CA LEU A 286 -0.97 -11.65 -7.11
C LEU A 286 0.14 -12.70 -6.97
N ILE A 287 1.16 -12.63 -7.84
CA ILE A 287 2.34 -13.50 -7.81
C ILE A 287 3.29 -13.05 -6.69
N PRO A 288 3.63 -13.93 -5.72
CA PRO A 288 4.67 -13.63 -4.75
C PRO A 288 6.05 -13.66 -5.41
N LYS A 289 6.96 -12.80 -4.96
CA LYS A 289 8.37 -12.86 -5.37
C LYS A 289 8.97 -14.22 -5.00
N GLN A 290 9.47 -14.94 -6.00
CA GLN A 290 10.30 -16.13 -5.78
C GLN A 290 11.71 -15.65 -5.42
N ASP A 291 12.15 -15.94 -4.21
CA ASP A 291 13.54 -15.73 -3.77
C ASP A 291 14.53 -16.62 -4.53
#